data_AF-A0A521YVB5-F1
#
_entry.id   AF-A0A521YVB5-F1
#
_cell.length_a   1.000
_cell.length_b   1.000
_cell.length_c   1.000
_cell.angle_alpha   90.00
_cell.angle_beta   90.00
_cell.angle_gamma   90.00
#
_symmetry.space_group_name_H-M   'P 1'
#
loop_
_entity.id
_entity.type
_entity.pdbx_description
1 polymer ?
#
loop_
_entity_poly.entity_id
_entity_poly.type
_entity_poly.pdbx_seq_one_letter_code
_entity_poly.pdbx_strand_id
1 'polypeptide(L)'
;MKFIFADSLDLVDPGYDFLSDSMRPGRRPYWDDQYPHELFGYAPYDGILVSRGIVGDHQFKGKYSSGQAMRFKRVGARKFLRLNGKFGSKDLFGDSGAFSYVAHEVPPYTSEDMVEFYGDGQFTHGCSVDHVIFDFERSFTGMQGGSDDAKRRFEITLENAKSFLRASRELGPSFTPLGVVQGWSPGSMGEAAAQLEKMGYTYLALGGMVPLNATSVHACLQAVRARISTRTQLHLLGFAKAEQIHEFAKYGIASFDTTSPLVRAFKDARANYYVTKEAGGIDYYAAIRVPQALESTRLLRGVKEGRIKQEILTALEANALRALREFDRGRETTERTVEAVLAYSKVFLSADSGKTETENERALLELRNRLEKVLDEKPWKECVCSVCKAISIEVLIFRGNNRNRRRGFHNLAVFHQHVKSILREKP
;
A
#
# COMPACT_ATOMS: atom_id res chain seq x y z
N MET A 1 -14.29 4.09 11.40
CA MET A 1 -12.99 4.39 10.79
C MET A 1 -13.02 3.91 9.35
N LYS A 2 -12.75 4.76 8.36
CA LYS A 2 -12.75 4.38 6.94
C LYS A 2 -11.33 4.01 6.50
N PHE A 3 -11.19 2.89 5.79
CA PHE A 3 -9.94 2.52 5.13
C PHE A 3 -9.89 3.13 3.72
N ILE A 4 -8.95 4.03 3.49
CA ILE A 4 -8.71 4.68 2.21
C ILE A 4 -7.51 4.02 1.53
N PHE A 5 -7.70 3.41 0.37
CA PHE A 5 -6.61 2.78 -0.37
C PHE A 5 -5.84 3.84 -1.16
N ALA A 6 -4.55 4.04 -0.86
CA ALA A 6 -3.69 4.92 -1.65
C ALA A 6 -3.26 4.20 -2.94
N ASP A 7 -3.95 4.49 -4.05
CA ASP A 7 -3.75 3.86 -5.35
C ASP A 7 -2.58 4.49 -6.12
N SER A 8 -1.91 3.66 -6.91
CA SER A 8 -0.81 4.11 -7.76
C SER A 8 -0.83 3.48 -9.17
N LEU A 9 -2.04 3.38 -9.76
CA LEU A 9 -2.34 2.57 -10.96
C LEU A 9 -2.15 1.07 -10.73
N ASP A 10 -2.65 0.59 -9.60
CA ASP A 10 -2.57 -0.81 -9.25
C ASP A 10 -3.65 -1.61 -9.99
N LEU A 11 -3.27 -2.07 -11.18
CA LEU A 11 -4.12 -2.73 -12.19
C LEU A 11 -3.58 -4.11 -12.59
N VAL A 12 -4.46 -5.07 -12.89
CA VAL A 12 -4.05 -6.40 -13.38
C VAL A 12 -4.70 -6.73 -14.72
N ASP A 13 -4.01 -7.53 -15.53
CA ASP A 13 -4.58 -8.05 -16.78
C ASP A 13 -5.46 -9.27 -16.47
N PRO A 14 -6.80 -9.19 -16.55
CA PRO A 14 -7.68 -10.30 -16.20
C PRO A 14 -7.44 -11.56 -17.04
N GLY A 15 -6.86 -11.43 -18.24
CA GLY A 15 -6.53 -12.53 -19.15
C GLY A 15 -5.07 -12.97 -19.13
N TYR A 16 -4.31 -12.61 -18.08
CA TYR A 16 -2.91 -13.03 -17.93
C TYR A 16 -2.77 -14.56 -17.96
N ASP A 17 -1.86 -15.06 -18.80
CA ASP A 17 -1.55 -16.49 -18.89
C ASP A 17 -0.50 -16.86 -17.83
N PHE A 18 -0.96 -17.55 -16.78
CA PHE A 18 -0.09 -18.01 -15.70
C PHE A 18 0.82 -19.16 -16.13
N LEU A 19 0.48 -19.93 -17.17
CA LEU A 19 1.32 -21.05 -17.61
C LEU A 19 2.55 -20.56 -18.36
N SER A 20 2.39 -19.59 -19.25
CA SER A 20 3.47 -18.98 -20.05
C SER A 20 4.09 -17.72 -19.42
N ASP A 21 3.53 -17.23 -18.32
CA ASP A 21 3.89 -15.94 -17.70
C ASP A 21 3.70 -14.71 -18.61
N SER A 22 2.80 -14.76 -19.58
CA SER A 22 2.61 -13.68 -20.55
C SER A 22 1.30 -12.90 -20.38
N MET A 23 1.35 -11.62 -20.76
CA MET A 23 0.15 -10.79 -20.90
C MET A 23 -0.74 -11.34 -22.03
N ARG A 24 -2.04 -11.08 -21.96
CA ARG A 24 -2.97 -11.42 -23.03
C ARG A 24 -2.54 -10.75 -24.35
N PRO A 25 -2.48 -11.49 -25.48
CA PRO A 25 -2.23 -10.90 -26.80
C PRO A 25 -3.20 -9.75 -27.12
N GLY A 26 -2.70 -8.67 -27.70
CA GLY A 26 -3.51 -7.49 -28.05
C GLY A 26 -3.98 -6.65 -26.86
N ARG A 27 -3.54 -6.95 -25.63
CA ARG A 27 -3.87 -6.17 -24.43
C ARG A 27 -3.50 -4.70 -24.60
N ARG A 28 -4.46 -3.82 -24.32
CA ARG A 28 -4.24 -2.39 -24.13
C ARG A 28 -4.12 -2.08 -22.63
N PRO A 29 -2.93 -1.70 -22.14
CA PRO A 29 -2.74 -1.31 -20.75
C PRO A 29 -3.77 -0.25 -20.34
N TYR A 30 -4.14 -0.26 -19.05
CA TYR A 30 -5.21 0.57 -18.49
C TYR A 30 -6.62 0.21 -18.98
N TRP A 31 -6.87 0.08 -20.28
CA TRP A 31 -8.20 -0.16 -20.83
C TRP A 31 -8.71 -1.56 -20.57
N ASP A 32 -7.86 -2.55 -20.83
CA ASP A 32 -8.21 -3.96 -20.66
C ASP A 32 -7.92 -4.48 -19.25
N ASP A 33 -7.16 -3.71 -18.46
CA ASP A 33 -6.86 -4.05 -17.08
C ASP A 33 -8.01 -3.75 -16.12
N GLN A 34 -7.95 -4.37 -14.95
CA GLN A 34 -8.93 -4.22 -13.89
C GLN A 34 -8.30 -3.71 -12.59
N TYR A 35 -9.00 -2.76 -11.97
CA TYR A 35 -8.76 -2.34 -10.58
C TYR A 35 -9.24 -3.43 -9.59
N PRO A 36 -8.82 -3.37 -8.31
CA PRO A 36 -9.28 -4.32 -7.30
C PRO A 36 -10.80 -4.43 -7.23
N HIS A 37 -11.51 -3.31 -7.26
CA HIS A 37 -12.97 -3.28 -7.15
C HIS A 37 -13.70 -3.85 -8.36
N GLU A 38 -13.08 -3.80 -9.55
CA GLU A 38 -13.59 -4.47 -10.75
C GLU A 38 -13.37 -5.97 -10.65
N LEU A 39 -12.16 -6.40 -10.28
CA LEU A 39 -11.78 -7.82 -10.19
C LEU A 39 -12.59 -8.59 -9.14
N PHE A 40 -12.92 -7.94 -8.01
CA PHE A 40 -13.74 -8.54 -6.95
C PHE A 40 -15.25 -8.37 -7.17
N GLY A 41 -15.67 -7.41 -8.00
CA GLY A 41 -17.06 -6.99 -8.07
C GLY A 41 -17.57 -6.23 -6.84
N TYR A 42 -16.73 -6.02 -5.82
CA TYR A 42 -16.94 -5.14 -4.67
C TYR A 42 -15.64 -4.38 -4.37
N ALA A 43 -15.73 -3.21 -3.73
CA ALA A 43 -14.53 -2.45 -3.36
C ALA A 43 -13.94 -2.95 -2.02
N PRO A 44 -12.68 -3.45 -1.99
CA PRO A 44 -12.01 -3.89 -0.77
C PRO A 44 -11.42 -2.71 0.03
N TYR A 45 -12.15 -1.59 0.09
CA TYR A 45 -11.82 -0.34 0.77
C TYR A 45 -13.05 0.56 0.82
N ASP A 46 -12.99 1.61 1.65
CA ASP A 46 -14.08 2.58 1.83
C ASP A 46 -13.91 3.82 0.93
N GLY A 47 -12.69 4.10 0.49
CA GLY A 47 -12.37 5.13 -0.50
C GLY A 47 -11.02 4.89 -1.16
N ILE A 48 -10.67 5.74 -2.12
CA ILE A 48 -9.34 5.74 -2.76
C ILE A 48 -8.69 7.12 -2.55
N LEU A 49 -7.40 7.11 -2.25
CA LEU A 49 -6.55 8.29 -2.26
C LEU A 49 -5.70 8.30 -3.52
N VAL A 50 -5.63 9.46 -4.19
CA VAL A 50 -4.73 9.72 -5.31
C VAL A 50 -3.87 10.93 -4.97
N SER A 51 -2.55 10.72 -4.94
CA SER A 51 -1.59 11.77 -4.70
C SER A 51 -1.22 12.50 -5.98
N ARG A 52 -1.10 13.83 -5.91
CA ARG A 52 -0.60 14.64 -7.04
C ARG A 52 0.76 14.14 -7.50
N GLY A 53 1.65 13.77 -6.58
CA GLY A 53 2.97 13.23 -6.92
C GLY A 53 2.92 11.92 -7.72
N ILE A 54 1.84 11.14 -7.60
CA ILE A 54 1.63 9.92 -8.39
C ILE A 54 1.07 10.23 -9.78
N VAL A 55 0.16 11.21 -9.89
CA VAL A 55 -0.32 11.70 -11.20
C VAL A 55 0.83 12.33 -11.97
N GLY A 56 1.65 13.12 -11.29
CA GLY A 56 2.76 13.86 -11.88
C GLY A 56 2.30 15.04 -12.74
N ASP A 57 3.25 15.92 -13.02
CA ASP A 57 3.10 17.09 -13.87
C ASP A 57 4.45 17.44 -14.52
N HIS A 58 4.59 18.68 -14.99
CA HIS A 58 5.81 19.17 -15.62
C HIS A 58 6.97 19.36 -14.61
N GLN A 59 6.67 19.51 -13.31
CA GLN A 59 7.67 19.66 -12.26
C GLN A 59 8.12 18.29 -11.73
N PHE A 60 7.18 17.35 -11.52
CA PHE A 60 7.47 16.01 -11.00
C PHE A 60 6.93 14.92 -11.92
N LYS A 61 7.82 14.02 -12.35
CA LYS A 61 7.40 12.84 -13.10
C LYS A 61 6.71 11.83 -12.20
N GLY A 62 5.40 11.67 -12.39
CA GLY A 62 4.58 10.67 -11.72
C GLY A 62 4.62 9.29 -12.37
N LYS A 63 3.75 8.39 -11.90
CA LYS A 63 3.53 7.07 -12.50
C LYS A 63 2.58 7.11 -13.69
N TYR A 64 1.69 8.10 -13.77
CA TYR A 64 0.75 8.21 -14.87
C TYR A 64 1.53 8.66 -16.12
N SER A 65 1.21 8.07 -17.27
CA SER A 65 1.67 8.62 -18.54
C SER A 65 1.02 9.98 -18.80
N SER A 66 1.60 10.82 -19.67
CA SER A 66 1.02 12.12 -20.03
C SER A 66 -0.42 11.98 -20.52
N GLY A 67 -0.73 10.94 -21.30
CA GLY A 67 -2.09 10.65 -21.74
C GLY A 67 -3.04 10.27 -20.60
N GLN A 68 -2.56 9.52 -19.60
CA GLN A 68 -3.33 9.19 -18.41
C GLN A 68 -3.58 10.42 -17.54
N ALA A 69 -2.58 11.26 -17.30
CA ALA A 69 -2.71 12.49 -16.53
C ALA A 69 -3.70 13.47 -17.19
N MET A 70 -3.59 13.69 -18.51
CA MET A 70 -4.57 14.51 -19.26
C MET A 70 -5.99 13.95 -19.19
N ARG A 71 -6.13 12.63 -19.31
CA ARG A 71 -7.44 11.99 -19.17
C ARG A 71 -7.98 12.15 -17.75
N PHE A 72 -7.17 11.94 -16.72
CA PHE A 72 -7.54 12.13 -15.31
C PHE A 72 -8.09 13.53 -15.09
N LYS A 73 -7.37 14.57 -15.53
CA LYS A 73 -7.80 15.97 -15.46
C LYS A 73 -9.11 16.23 -16.19
N ARG A 74 -9.32 15.62 -17.36
CA ARG A 74 -10.53 15.83 -18.15
C ARG A 74 -11.78 15.14 -17.58
N VAL A 75 -11.63 13.95 -17.00
CA VAL A 75 -12.79 13.10 -16.65
C VAL A 75 -13.04 12.98 -15.15
N GLY A 76 -12.13 13.47 -14.32
CA GLY A 76 -12.17 13.32 -12.86
C GLY A 76 -11.73 11.93 -12.39
N ALA A 77 -11.31 11.86 -11.12
CA ALA A 77 -10.82 10.66 -10.47
C ALA A 77 -11.86 9.54 -10.48
N ARG A 78 -13.15 9.86 -10.26
CA ARG A 78 -14.22 8.85 -10.21
C ARG A 78 -14.32 8.05 -11.51
N LYS A 79 -14.41 8.72 -12.65
CA LYS A 79 -14.48 8.07 -13.97
C LYS A 79 -13.14 7.50 -14.40
N PHE A 80 -12.03 8.10 -13.99
CA PHE A 80 -10.71 7.58 -14.27
C PHE A 80 -10.44 6.24 -13.55
N LEU A 81 -10.77 6.16 -12.27
CA LEU A 81 -10.63 4.97 -11.44
C LEU A 81 -11.80 3.99 -11.62
N ARG A 82 -12.77 4.30 -12.48
CA ARG A 82 -13.96 3.46 -12.77
C ARG A 82 -14.85 3.19 -11.55
N LEU A 83 -14.86 4.11 -10.59
CA LEU A 83 -15.70 4.10 -9.39
C LEU A 83 -17.11 4.66 -9.64
N ASN A 84 -17.74 4.25 -10.75
CA ASN A 84 -19.09 4.66 -11.14
C ASN A 84 -20.15 3.63 -10.69
N GLY A 85 -21.44 3.95 -10.88
CA GLY A 85 -22.53 3.03 -10.60
C GLY A 85 -22.55 2.58 -9.13
N LYS A 86 -22.48 1.26 -8.89
CA LYS A 86 -22.47 0.68 -7.53
C LYS A 86 -21.29 1.11 -6.64
N PHE A 87 -20.25 1.71 -7.21
CA PHE A 87 -19.11 2.26 -6.48
C PHE A 87 -19.14 3.79 -6.34
N GLY A 88 -20.20 4.44 -6.82
CA GLY A 88 -20.34 5.90 -6.87
C GLY A 88 -20.33 6.60 -5.51
N SER A 89 -20.58 5.89 -4.42
CA SER A 89 -20.56 6.44 -3.06
C SER A 89 -19.18 6.38 -2.39
N LYS A 90 -18.16 5.81 -3.05
CA LYS A 90 -16.81 5.73 -2.48
C LYS A 90 -16.16 7.11 -2.39
N ASP A 91 -15.51 7.36 -1.26
CA ASP A 91 -14.77 8.60 -1.03
C ASP A 91 -13.54 8.65 -1.95
N LEU A 92 -13.24 9.85 -2.42
CA LEU A 92 -12.07 10.17 -3.22
C LEU A 92 -11.25 11.23 -2.47
N PHE A 93 -10.07 10.84 -2.01
CA PHE A 93 -9.13 11.68 -1.29
C PHE A 93 -8.02 12.14 -2.23
N GLY A 94 -7.76 13.45 -2.24
CA GLY A 94 -6.61 14.05 -2.90
C GLY A 94 -5.50 14.30 -1.90
N ASP A 95 -4.28 13.91 -2.27
CA ASP A 95 -3.07 14.20 -1.49
C ASP A 95 -2.15 15.17 -2.24
N SER A 96 -1.50 16.07 -1.50
CA SER A 96 -0.66 17.16 -2.02
C SER A 96 0.59 16.63 -2.75
N GLY A 97 1.02 15.41 -2.43
CA GLY A 97 2.26 14.83 -2.93
C GLY A 97 3.49 15.22 -2.13
N ALA A 98 3.36 15.60 -0.85
CA ALA A 98 4.48 16.14 -0.07
C ALA A 98 5.74 15.28 0.03
N PHE A 99 5.63 13.97 -0.17
CA PHE A 99 6.78 13.09 -0.30
C PHE A 99 7.64 13.36 -1.54
N SER A 100 7.07 13.86 -2.64
CA SER A 100 7.82 14.10 -3.89
C SER A 100 8.71 15.35 -3.83
N TYR A 101 8.39 16.30 -2.96
CA TYR A 101 9.11 17.57 -2.84
C TYR A 101 9.74 17.79 -1.46
N VAL A 102 9.88 16.74 -0.64
CA VAL A 102 10.44 16.85 0.73
C VAL A 102 11.86 17.41 0.80
N ALA A 103 12.61 17.29 -0.31
CA ALA A 103 13.97 17.80 -0.46
C ALA A 103 14.02 19.28 -0.92
N HIS A 104 12.89 19.88 -1.29
CA HIS A 104 12.82 21.29 -1.62
C HIS A 104 12.79 22.13 -0.33
N GLU A 105 13.22 23.39 -0.42
CA GLU A 105 13.19 24.32 0.71
C GLU A 105 11.77 24.77 1.08
N VAL A 106 10.91 24.86 0.07
CA VAL A 106 9.49 25.19 0.17
C VAL A 106 8.68 24.29 -0.78
N PRO A 107 7.39 24.02 -0.49
CA PRO A 107 6.53 23.30 -1.41
C PRO A 107 6.44 24.01 -2.78
N PRO A 108 6.49 23.27 -3.89
CA PRO A 108 6.54 23.82 -5.24
C PRO A 108 5.17 24.23 -5.78
N TYR A 109 4.13 24.15 -4.94
CA TYR A 109 2.75 24.34 -5.35
C TYR A 109 2.05 25.30 -4.41
N THR A 110 1.24 26.18 -4.99
CA THR A 110 0.38 27.10 -4.27
C THR A 110 -0.91 26.40 -3.81
N SER A 111 -1.71 27.11 -3.01
CA SER A 111 -3.03 26.65 -2.60
C SER A 111 -3.98 26.56 -3.80
N GLU A 112 -3.86 27.49 -4.73
CA GLU A 112 -4.64 27.58 -5.97
C GLU A 112 -4.32 26.41 -6.90
N ASP A 113 -3.03 26.06 -7.05
CA ASP A 113 -2.60 24.89 -7.83
C ASP A 113 -3.22 23.58 -7.28
N MET A 114 -3.35 23.46 -5.95
CA MET A 114 -3.99 22.30 -5.34
C MET A 114 -5.50 22.29 -5.51
N VAL A 115 -6.14 23.45 -5.39
CA VAL A 115 -7.58 23.57 -5.63
C VAL A 115 -7.90 23.20 -7.07
N GLU A 116 -7.12 23.67 -8.05
CA GLU A 116 -7.28 23.26 -9.45
C GLU A 116 -7.15 21.74 -9.60
N PHE A 117 -6.10 21.13 -9.03
CA PHE A 117 -5.91 19.68 -9.09
C PHE A 117 -7.08 18.92 -8.44
N TYR A 118 -7.58 19.38 -7.29
CA TYR A 118 -8.70 18.73 -6.62
C TYR A 118 -10.03 18.92 -7.37
N GLY A 119 -10.22 20.07 -8.02
CA GLY A 119 -11.36 20.34 -8.89
C GLY A 119 -11.35 19.49 -10.15
N ASP A 120 -10.22 19.46 -10.87
CA ASP A 120 -9.99 18.59 -12.04
C ASP A 120 -10.23 17.12 -11.72
N GLY A 121 -9.71 16.67 -10.57
CA GLY A 121 -9.92 15.31 -10.07
C GLY A 121 -11.31 15.07 -9.49
N GLN A 122 -12.13 16.09 -9.30
CA GLN A 122 -13.46 16.02 -8.68
C GLN A 122 -13.43 15.25 -7.36
N PHE A 123 -12.44 15.55 -6.52
CA PHE A 123 -12.26 14.87 -5.24
C PHE A 123 -13.35 15.25 -4.25
N THR A 124 -13.61 14.35 -3.30
CA THR A 124 -14.54 14.61 -2.19
C THR A 124 -13.82 15.20 -0.97
N HIS A 125 -12.54 14.89 -0.82
CA HIS A 125 -11.68 15.29 0.28
C HIS A 125 -10.31 15.67 -0.29
N GLY A 126 -9.63 16.67 0.26
CA GLY A 126 -8.27 17.01 -0.18
C GLY A 126 -7.42 17.68 0.89
N CYS A 127 -6.17 17.27 0.99
CA CYS A 127 -5.19 17.78 1.95
C CYS A 127 -4.67 19.17 1.55
N SER A 128 -4.53 20.08 2.51
CA SER A 128 -3.78 21.33 2.32
C SER A 128 -2.33 21.04 1.91
N VAL A 129 -1.70 21.96 1.17
CA VAL A 129 -0.27 21.87 0.87
C VAL A 129 0.52 21.87 2.17
N ASP A 130 1.31 20.83 2.40
CA ASP A 130 2.12 20.67 3.60
C ASP A 130 3.60 20.45 3.26
N HIS A 131 4.45 20.62 4.27
CA HIS A 131 5.87 20.33 4.17
C HIS A 131 6.25 19.30 5.24
N VAL A 132 6.53 18.06 4.81
CA VAL A 132 6.74 16.94 5.74
C VAL A 132 7.91 17.17 6.68
N ILE A 133 7.69 16.93 7.98
CA ILE A 133 8.72 16.95 9.02
C ILE A 133 9.05 15.50 9.42
N PHE A 134 10.32 15.11 9.33
CA PHE A 134 10.78 13.76 9.73
C PHE A 134 11.58 13.76 11.04
N ASP A 135 11.92 14.92 11.59
CA ASP A 135 12.75 15.09 12.79
C ASP A 135 11.94 14.86 14.09
N PHE A 136 11.12 13.82 14.12
CA PHE A 136 10.24 13.56 15.26
C PHE A 136 11.02 13.03 16.46
N GLU A 137 10.87 13.72 17.60
CA GLU A 137 11.42 13.33 18.88
C GLU A 137 10.31 13.33 19.95
N ARG A 138 10.05 12.15 20.52
CA ARG A 138 8.95 11.93 21.45
C ARG A 138 9.19 12.57 22.81
N SER A 139 10.45 12.72 23.22
CA SER A 139 10.82 13.24 24.54
C SER A 139 10.62 14.75 24.68
N PHE A 140 10.49 15.49 23.58
CA PHE A 140 10.25 16.93 23.65
C PHE A 140 8.86 17.28 24.17
N THR A 141 8.78 18.34 24.97
CA THR A 141 7.55 18.79 25.62
C THR A 141 7.04 20.10 25.00
N GLY A 142 5.73 20.19 24.79
CA GLY A 142 5.11 21.35 24.15
C GLY A 142 5.74 21.66 22.79
N MET A 143 6.12 22.93 22.59
CA MET A 143 6.78 23.45 21.38
C MET A 143 8.31 23.46 21.48
N GLN A 144 8.90 22.86 22.54
CA GLN A 144 10.35 22.82 22.70
C GLN A 144 11.01 21.86 21.70
N GLY A 145 12.33 22.00 21.51
CA GLY A 145 13.11 21.21 20.57
C GLY A 145 12.87 21.59 19.11
N GLY A 146 13.04 20.63 18.21
CA GLY A 146 12.90 20.80 16.76
C GLY A 146 14.07 21.57 16.12
N SER A 147 14.51 21.09 14.96
CA SER A 147 15.46 21.82 14.11
C SER A 147 14.84 23.11 13.58
N ASP A 148 15.66 24.06 13.15
CA ASP A 148 15.18 25.29 12.51
C ASP A 148 14.41 24.96 11.21
N ASP A 149 14.82 23.90 10.51
CA ASP A 149 14.11 23.37 9.35
C ASP A 149 12.72 22.85 9.73
N ALA A 150 12.59 22.05 10.79
CA ALA A 150 11.30 21.56 11.27
C ALA A 150 10.35 22.70 11.65
N LYS A 151 10.85 23.73 12.34
CA LYS A 151 10.07 24.93 12.69
C LYS A 151 9.64 25.70 11.45
N ARG A 152 10.54 25.90 10.47
CA ARG A 152 10.20 26.56 9.21
C ARG A 152 9.12 25.80 8.44
N ARG A 153 9.25 24.48 8.31
CA ARG A 153 8.26 23.61 7.65
C ARG A 153 6.90 23.62 8.35
N PHE A 154 6.90 23.71 9.68
CA PHE A 154 5.68 23.82 10.48
C PHE A 154 4.92 25.12 10.16
N GLU A 155 5.62 26.26 10.17
CA GLU A 155 5.02 27.55 9.82
C GLU A 155 4.50 27.56 8.38
N ILE A 156 5.32 27.11 7.42
CA ILE A 156 4.90 26.98 6.00
C ILE A 156 3.62 26.14 5.87
N THR A 157 3.53 25.02 6.61
CA THR A 157 2.36 24.13 6.57
C THR A 157 1.10 24.85 7.09
N LEU A 158 1.21 25.61 8.18
CA LEU A 158 0.08 26.36 8.73
C LEU A 158 -0.33 27.54 7.84
N GLU A 159 0.63 28.26 7.27
CA GLU A 159 0.37 29.34 6.31
C GLU A 159 -0.34 28.83 5.06
N ASN A 160 0.16 27.72 4.49
CA ASN A 160 -0.48 27.06 3.35
C ASN A 160 -1.87 26.55 3.70
N ALA A 161 -2.07 25.96 4.88
CA ALA A 161 -3.39 25.51 5.32
C ALA A 161 -4.38 26.68 5.44
N LYS A 162 -3.94 27.84 5.91
CA LYS A 162 -4.78 29.03 5.98
C LYS A 162 -5.21 29.52 4.58
N SER A 163 -4.27 29.58 3.64
CA SER A 163 -4.55 29.96 2.25
C SER A 163 -5.46 28.94 1.55
N PHE A 164 -5.17 27.65 1.71
CA PHE A 164 -5.95 26.56 1.13
C PHE A 164 -7.39 26.51 1.64
N LEU A 165 -7.64 26.77 2.93
CA LEU A 165 -9.00 26.80 3.48
C LEU A 165 -9.85 27.90 2.82
N ARG A 166 -9.23 29.03 2.46
CA ARG A 166 -9.91 30.11 1.76
C ARG A 166 -10.19 29.75 0.30
N ALA A 167 -9.16 29.29 -0.42
CA ALA A 167 -9.25 28.95 -1.84
C ALA A 167 -10.20 27.77 -2.11
N SER A 168 -10.16 26.74 -1.26
CA SER A 168 -10.98 25.52 -1.42
C SER A 168 -12.49 25.74 -1.37
N ARG A 169 -12.96 26.91 -0.90
CA ARG A 169 -14.39 27.28 -0.95
C ARG A 169 -14.94 27.28 -2.38
N GLU A 170 -14.10 27.52 -3.38
CA GLU A 170 -14.48 27.47 -4.80
C GLU A 170 -14.92 26.07 -5.26
N LEU A 171 -14.46 25.00 -4.59
CA LEU A 171 -14.88 23.62 -4.89
C LEU A 171 -16.28 23.29 -4.38
N GLY A 172 -16.90 24.21 -3.63
CA GLY A 172 -18.27 24.10 -3.16
C GLY A 172 -18.46 23.14 -1.98
N PRO A 173 -19.71 22.97 -1.53
CA PRO A 173 -20.03 22.29 -0.27
C PRO A 173 -19.82 20.77 -0.29
N SER A 174 -19.62 20.17 -1.46
CA SER A 174 -19.37 18.73 -1.61
C SER A 174 -17.89 18.36 -1.39
N PHE A 175 -17.01 19.35 -1.29
CA PHE A 175 -15.59 19.15 -1.02
C PHE A 175 -15.28 19.40 0.46
N THR A 176 -14.54 18.47 1.07
CA THR A 176 -14.07 18.61 2.46
C THR A 176 -12.57 18.88 2.47
N PRO A 177 -12.12 20.09 2.86
CA PRO A 177 -10.70 20.39 2.99
C PRO A 177 -10.14 19.75 4.27
N LEU A 178 -8.96 19.13 4.17
CA LEU A 178 -8.24 18.53 5.29
C LEU A 178 -7.03 19.39 5.63
N GLY A 179 -6.98 19.92 6.85
CA GLY A 179 -5.82 20.64 7.35
C GLY A 179 -4.73 19.66 7.77
N VAL A 180 -3.55 19.73 7.16
CA VAL A 180 -2.48 18.78 7.47
C VAL A 180 -1.72 19.23 8.73
N VAL A 181 -1.67 18.34 9.72
CA VAL A 181 -0.88 18.48 10.94
C VAL A 181 0.51 17.92 10.68
N GLN A 182 1.52 18.78 10.74
CA GLN A 182 2.94 18.41 10.80
C GLN A 182 3.52 18.84 12.16
N GLY A 183 4.57 18.18 12.61
CA GLY A 183 5.29 18.54 13.83
C GLY A 183 6.44 17.59 14.13
N TRP A 184 7.30 17.99 15.06
CA TRP A 184 8.50 17.24 15.47
C TRP A 184 8.36 16.58 16.84
N SER A 185 7.20 16.68 17.49
CA SER A 185 6.94 16.13 18.82
C SER A 185 5.42 15.98 19.05
N PRO A 186 4.96 15.18 20.03
CA PRO A 186 3.54 15.13 20.37
C PRO A 186 2.95 16.52 20.66
N GLY A 187 3.69 17.36 21.40
CA GLY A 187 3.25 18.70 21.77
C GLY A 187 3.10 19.63 20.57
N SER A 188 4.07 19.65 19.65
CA SER A 188 4.00 20.49 18.45
C SER A 188 2.89 20.06 17.49
N MET A 189 2.66 18.75 17.33
CA MET A 189 1.52 18.27 16.55
C MET A 189 0.18 18.65 17.20
N GLY A 190 0.09 18.61 18.53
CA GLY A 190 -1.09 19.08 19.25
C GLY A 190 -1.32 20.58 19.07
N GLU A 191 -0.26 21.39 19.01
CA GLU A 191 -0.35 22.83 18.70
C GLU A 191 -0.86 23.08 17.27
N ALA A 192 -0.25 22.44 16.26
CA ALA A 192 -0.71 22.56 14.88
C ALA A 192 -2.19 22.19 14.75
N ALA A 193 -2.62 21.09 15.38
CA ALA A 193 -4.02 20.67 15.35
C ALA A 193 -4.97 21.72 15.96
N ALA A 194 -4.61 22.32 17.09
CA ALA A 194 -5.39 23.38 17.72
C ALA A 194 -5.49 24.63 16.83
N GLN A 195 -4.40 25.01 16.19
CA GLN A 195 -4.39 26.16 15.28
C GLN A 195 -5.24 25.89 14.03
N LEU A 196 -5.16 24.71 13.43
CA LEU A 196 -5.98 24.33 12.28
C LEU A 196 -7.48 24.27 12.64
N GLU A 197 -7.86 23.73 13.81
CA GLU A 197 -9.24 23.76 14.29
C GLU A 197 -9.73 25.20 14.47
N LYS A 198 -8.91 26.07 15.07
CA LYS A 198 -9.20 27.51 15.23
C LYS A 198 -9.35 28.24 13.89
N MET A 199 -8.63 27.83 12.85
CA MET A 199 -8.80 28.35 11.49
C MET A 199 -10.16 27.99 10.89
N GLY A 200 -10.81 26.94 11.39
CA GLY A 200 -12.12 26.46 10.94
C GLY A 200 -12.11 25.09 10.26
N TYR A 201 -10.99 24.36 10.29
CA TYR A 201 -10.97 22.98 9.80
C TYR A 201 -11.75 22.06 10.74
N THR A 202 -12.65 21.26 10.17
CA THR A 202 -13.38 20.20 10.90
C THR A 202 -12.81 18.81 10.66
N TYR A 203 -11.84 18.70 9.76
CA TYR A 203 -11.13 17.46 9.42
C TYR A 203 -9.63 17.75 9.30
N LEU A 204 -8.83 17.05 10.10
CA LEU A 204 -7.38 17.17 10.12
C LEU A 204 -6.70 15.88 9.65
N ALA A 205 -5.63 16.01 8.88
CA ALA A 205 -4.80 14.90 8.42
C ALA A 205 -3.45 14.90 9.14
N LEU A 206 -3.11 13.84 9.86
CA LEU A 206 -1.84 13.73 10.58
C LEU A 206 -0.73 13.25 9.64
N GLY A 207 0.17 14.16 9.27
CA GLY A 207 1.35 13.89 8.46
C GLY A 207 2.55 13.40 9.29
N GLY A 208 3.64 13.01 8.62
CA GLY A 208 4.88 12.57 9.29
C GLY A 208 4.77 11.22 10.04
N MET A 209 3.63 10.53 9.97
CA MET A 209 3.34 9.32 10.75
C MET A 209 4.01 8.04 10.23
N VAL A 210 4.44 8.02 8.96
CA VAL A 210 4.98 6.85 8.28
C VAL A 210 6.15 6.20 9.05
N PRO A 211 7.23 6.93 9.40
CA PRO A 211 8.39 6.34 10.08
C PRO A 211 8.14 6.01 11.56
N LEU A 212 7.06 6.51 12.17
CA LEU A 212 6.84 6.39 13.61
C LEU A 212 6.39 4.98 13.99
N ASN A 213 6.82 4.50 15.16
CA ASN A 213 6.27 3.28 15.77
C ASN A 213 4.90 3.55 16.44
N ALA A 214 4.18 2.50 16.83
CA ALA A 214 2.86 2.63 17.43
C ALA A 214 2.84 3.50 18.69
N THR A 215 3.83 3.34 19.58
CA THR A 215 3.92 4.12 20.82
C THR A 215 4.07 5.62 20.56
N SER A 216 4.84 6.01 19.54
CA SER A 216 4.96 7.41 19.12
C SER A 216 3.65 7.93 18.53
N VAL A 217 2.97 7.15 17.69
CA VAL A 217 1.67 7.55 17.12
C VAL A 217 0.61 7.73 18.24
N HIS A 218 0.60 6.86 19.25
CA HIS A 218 -0.24 7.00 20.44
C HIS A 218 -0.01 8.33 21.17
N ALA A 219 1.26 8.69 21.39
CA ALA A 219 1.62 9.95 22.06
C ALA A 219 1.13 11.16 21.25
N CYS A 220 1.32 11.16 19.93
CA CYS A 220 0.81 12.23 19.06
C CYS A 220 -0.72 12.35 19.14
N LEU A 221 -1.43 11.23 19.04
CA LEU A 221 -2.90 11.25 19.09
C LEU A 221 -3.44 11.70 20.44
N GLN A 222 -2.79 11.32 21.54
CA GLN A 222 -3.13 11.82 22.88
C GLN A 222 -2.96 13.34 22.96
N ALA A 223 -1.81 13.86 22.53
CA ALA A 223 -1.52 15.28 22.57
C ALA A 223 -2.46 16.10 21.66
N VAL A 224 -2.77 15.59 20.46
CA VAL A 224 -3.75 16.20 19.55
C VAL A 224 -5.13 16.20 20.18
N ARG A 225 -5.63 15.05 20.66
CA ARG A 225 -6.97 14.96 21.26
C ARG A 225 -7.14 15.74 22.56
N ALA A 226 -6.05 16.04 23.27
CA ALA A 226 -6.09 16.92 24.44
C ALA A 226 -6.33 18.40 24.09
N ARG A 227 -6.16 18.79 22.81
CA ARG A 227 -6.17 20.20 22.39
C ARG A 227 -7.27 20.57 21.40
N ILE A 228 -7.96 19.59 20.82
CA ILE A 228 -9.02 19.81 19.83
C ILE A 228 -10.33 19.18 20.25
N SER A 229 -11.44 19.64 19.67
CA SER A 229 -12.76 19.06 19.85
C SER A 229 -12.79 17.57 19.46
N THR A 230 -13.57 16.78 20.20
CA THR A 230 -13.87 15.39 19.83
C THR A 230 -14.72 15.29 18.56
N ARG A 231 -15.37 16.39 18.14
CA ARG A 231 -16.12 16.46 16.88
C ARG A 231 -15.21 16.58 15.66
N THR A 232 -13.99 17.08 15.84
CA THR A 232 -13.02 17.24 14.75
C THR A 232 -12.51 15.88 14.29
N GLN A 233 -12.68 15.61 13.01
CA GLN A 233 -12.34 14.34 12.40
C GLN A 233 -10.83 14.25 12.20
N LEU A 234 -10.26 13.05 12.40
CA LEU A 234 -8.84 12.78 12.18
C LEU A 234 -8.64 11.75 11.08
N HIS A 235 -7.72 12.05 10.17
CA HIS A 235 -7.20 11.15 9.16
C HIS A 235 -5.73 10.84 9.47
N LEU A 236 -5.30 9.58 9.42
CA LEU A 236 -3.88 9.23 9.58
C LEU A 236 -3.25 8.97 8.21
N LEU A 237 -2.27 9.81 7.83
CA LEU A 237 -1.58 9.68 6.55
C LEU A 237 -0.58 8.52 6.57
N GLY A 238 -0.64 7.64 5.58
CA GLY A 238 0.32 6.55 5.38
C GLY A 238 0.42 5.56 6.56
N PHE A 239 -0.70 5.25 7.20
CA PHE A 239 -0.74 4.44 8.40
C PHE A 239 -0.59 2.92 8.11
N ALA A 240 0.62 2.39 8.32
CA ALA A 240 0.97 1.00 7.99
C ALA A 240 0.74 -0.04 9.13
N LYS A 241 0.19 0.34 10.29
CA LYS A 241 0.20 -0.49 11.51
C LYS A 241 -1.09 -1.33 11.62
N ALA A 242 -1.31 -2.14 10.60
CA ALA A 242 -2.54 -2.94 10.40
C ALA A 242 -2.93 -3.79 11.63
N GLU A 243 -1.96 -4.47 12.25
CA GLU A 243 -2.18 -5.39 13.37
C GLU A 243 -2.64 -4.67 14.66
N GLN A 244 -2.24 -3.41 14.81
CA GLN A 244 -2.47 -2.61 16.01
C GLN A 244 -3.61 -1.61 15.85
N ILE A 245 -4.33 -1.64 14.71
CA ILE A 245 -5.37 -0.64 14.39
C ILE A 245 -6.47 -0.55 15.48
N HIS A 246 -6.74 -1.66 16.18
CA HIS A 246 -7.67 -1.72 17.31
C HIS A 246 -7.24 -0.81 18.48
N GLU A 247 -5.94 -0.70 18.77
CA GLU A 247 -5.39 0.14 19.84
C GLU A 247 -5.71 1.63 19.62
N PHE A 248 -5.86 2.02 18.35
CA PHE A 248 -6.10 3.41 17.95
C PHE A 248 -7.59 3.79 17.90
N ALA A 249 -8.50 2.81 18.01
CA ALA A 249 -9.94 3.05 17.92
C ALA A 249 -10.46 4.05 18.98
N LYS A 250 -9.78 4.13 20.14
CA LYS A 250 -10.10 5.03 21.26
C LYS A 250 -9.91 6.52 20.97
N TYR A 251 -9.14 6.88 19.94
CA TYR A 251 -8.89 8.28 19.58
C TYR A 251 -9.93 8.89 18.64
N GLY A 252 -10.99 8.15 18.29
CA GLY A 252 -12.03 8.65 17.38
C GLY A 252 -11.49 9.00 15.99
N ILE A 253 -10.62 8.16 15.43
CA ILE A 253 -10.08 8.35 14.08
C ILE A 253 -11.19 8.10 13.05
N ALA A 254 -11.40 9.09 12.19
CA ALA A 254 -12.43 9.04 11.15
C ALA A 254 -11.99 8.14 9.98
N SER A 255 -10.73 8.26 9.55
CA SER A 255 -10.17 7.43 8.47
C SER A 255 -8.64 7.34 8.53
N PHE A 256 -8.07 6.51 7.69
CA PHE A 256 -6.62 6.42 7.46
C PHE A 256 -6.38 5.91 6.06
N ASP A 257 -5.22 6.22 5.48
CA ASP A 257 -4.80 5.63 4.21
C ASP A 257 -3.61 4.70 4.36
N THR A 258 -3.55 3.69 3.49
CA THR A 258 -2.39 2.81 3.35
C THR A 258 -2.38 2.03 2.04
N THR A 259 -1.18 1.79 1.50
CA THR A 259 -0.92 0.81 0.44
C THR A 259 -0.22 -0.44 0.99
N SER A 260 0.03 -0.52 2.30
CA SER A 260 0.85 -1.57 2.92
C SER A 260 0.41 -3.01 2.61
N PRO A 261 -0.89 -3.38 2.63
CA PRO A 261 -1.31 -4.75 2.30
C PRO A 261 -0.90 -5.17 0.88
N LEU A 262 -0.99 -4.23 -0.08
CA LEU A 262 -0.55 -4.45 -1.46
C LEU A 262 0.99 -4.47 -1.55
N VAL A 263 1.67 -3.50 -0.96
CA VAL A 263 3.15 -3.42 -1.02
C VAL A 263 3.81 -4.63 -0.39
N ARG A 264 3.29 -5.15 0.74
CA ARG A 264 3.82 -6.36 1.40
C ARG A 264 3.74 -7.58 0.50
N ALA A 265 2.77 -7.69 -0.40
CA ALA A 265 2.72 -8.76 -1.40
C ALA A 265 3.97 -8.84 -2.29
N PHE A 266 4.71 -7.74 -2.45
CA PHE A 266 5.94 -7.64 -3.23
C PHE A 266 7.22 -7.57 -2.38
N LYS A 267 7.19 -6.79 -1.29
CA LYS A 267 8.41 -6.43 -0.54
C LYS A 267 8.66 -7.32 0.68
N ASP A 268 7.62 -7.92 1.25
CA ASP A 268 7.77 -8.77 2.44
C ASP A 268 8.12 -10.21 2.01
N ALA A 269 9.12 -10.79 2.65
CA ALA A 269 9.59 -12.14 2.35
C ALA A 269 8.87 -13.24 3.15
N ARG A 270 8.17 -12.87 4.23
CA ARG A 270 7.60 -13.82 5.21
C ARG A 270 6.09 -13.67 5.37
N ALA A 271 5.57 -12.44 5.28
CA ALA A 271 4.19 -12.12 5.56
C ALA A 271 3.58 -11.32 4.39
N ASN A 272 3.40 -12.01 3.28
CA ASN A 272 2.99 -11.42 2.00
C ASN A 272 1.71 -12.04 1.42
N TYR A 273 1.12 -13.04 2.09
CA TYR A 273 -0.24 -13.55 1.89
C TYR A 273 -1.01 -13.51 3.22
N TYR A 274 -2.14 -12.80 3.24
CA TYR A 274 -2.91 -12.54 4.47
C TYR A 274 -4.06 -13.53 4.61
N VAL A 275 -4.36 -13.95 5.84
CA VAL A 275 -5.49 -14.82 6.16
C VAL A 275 -6.21 -14.27 7.39
N THR A 276 -7.53 -14.29 7.40
CA THR A 276 -8.32 -13.90 8.57
C THR A 276 -8.26 -15.01 9.62
N LYS A 277 -7.97 -14.67 10.88
CA LYS A 277 -8.01 -15.63 11.99
C LYS A 277 -9.45 -15.84 12.46
N GLU A 278 -9.80 -17.08 12.84
CA GLU A 278 -11.12 -17.40 13.41
C GLU A 278 -11.40 -16.59 14.69
N ALA A 279 -10.40 -16.43 15.55
CA ALA A 279 -10.48 -15.66 16.80
C ALA A 279 -10.35 -14.13 16.59
N GLY A 280 -10.40 -13.64 15.36
CA GLY A 280 -10.14 -12.26 15.01
C GLY A 280 -8.65 -11.95 14.77
N GLY A 281 -8.38 -10.95 13.94
CA GLY A 281 -7.03 -10.59 13.52
C GLY A 281 -6.64 -11.16 12.14
N ILE A 282 -5.36 -10.98 11.80
CA ILE A 282 -4.77 -11.44 10.54
C ILE A 282 -3.61 -12.38 10.87
N ASP A 283 -3.53 -13.51 10.18
CA ASP A 283 -2.35 -14.37 10.10
C ASP A 283 -1.67 -14.25 8.74
N TYR A 284 -0.44 -14.73 8.66
CA TYR A 284 0.43 -14.51 7.52
C TYR A 284 1.13 -15.77 7.03
N TYR A 285 1.22 -15.87 5.71
CA TYR A 285 2.03 -16.87 5.02
C TYR A 285 3.04 -16.21 4.09
N ALA A 286 4.10 -16.96 3.79
CA ALA A 286 5.09 -16.61 2.81
C ALA A 286 4.70 -17.23 1.46
N ALA A 287 4.60 -16.39 0.43
CA ALA A 287 4.47 -16.80 -0.95
C ALA A 287 5.71 -17.60 -1.39
N ILE A 288 5.47 -18.63 -2.18
CA ILE A 288 6.43 -19.61 -2.68
C ILE A 288 7.23 -18.97 -3.82
N ARG A 289 8.50 -18.67 -3.57
CA ARG A 289 9.35 -17.97 -4.52
C ARG A 289 9.85 -18.91 -5.61
N VAL A 290 9.41 -18.66 -6.84
CA VAL A 290 9.89 -19.36 -8.04
C VAL A 290 10.26 -18.30 -9.09
N PRO A 291 11.44 -17.67 -8.97
CA PRO A 291 11.88 -16.62 -9.89
C PRO A 291 11.93 -17.14 -11.32
N GLN A 292 11.82 -16.25 -12.31
CA GLN A 292 11.90 -16.67 -13.71
C GLN A 292 13.35 -16.96 -14.10
N ALA A 293 13.65 -18.15 -14.60
CA ALA A 293 15.02 -18.56 -14.92
C ALA A 293 15.68 -17.64 -15.96
N LEU A 294 14.88 -17.15 -16.92
CA LEU A 294 15.36 -16.34 -18.05
C LEU A 294 15.30 -14.82 -17.80
N GLU A 295 14.69 -14.35 -16.71
CA GLU A 295 14.60 -12.91 -16.40
C GLU A 295 15.31 -12.51 -15.10
N SER A 296 15.53 -13.46 -14.19
CA SER A 296 16.17 -13.19 -12.90
C SER A 296 17.64 -12.81 -13.09
N THR A 297 17.97 -11.54 -12.84
CA THR A 297 19.34 -11.00 -12.95
C THR A 297 20.36 -11.83 -12.15
N ARG A 298 19.97 -12.29 -10.96
CA ARG A 298 20.78 -13.16 -10.09
C ARG A 298 21.08 -14.51 -10.73
N LEU A 299 20.08 -15.16 -11.35
CA LEU A 299 20.26 -16.45 -12.00
C LEU A 299 21.03 -16.31 -13.32
N LEU A 300 20.69 -15.31 -14.13
CA LEU A 300 21.38 -15.00 -15.39
C LEU A 300 22.86 -14.72 -15.17
N ARG A 301 23.23 -14.04 -14.07
CA ARG A 301 24.64 -13.84 -13.70
C ARG A 301 25.34 -15.18 -13.43
N GLY A 302 24.73 -16.07 -12.65
CA GLY A 302 25.30 -17.41 -12.39
C GLY A 302 25.45 -18.26 -13.65
N VAL A 303 24.54 -18.12 -14.63
CA VAL A 303 24.66 -18.76 -15.95
C VAL A 303 25.82 -18.16 -16.75
N LYS A 304 25.92 -16.82 -16.83
CA LYS A 304 27.00 -16.13 -17.55
C LYS A 304 28.38 -16.43 -17.00
N GLU A 305 28.50 -16.66 -15.69
CA GLU A 305 29.74 -17.03 -15.02
C GLU A 305 30.06 -18.54 -15.11
N GLY A 306 29.25 -19.34 -15.82
CA GLY A 306 29.47 -20.78 -16.00
C GLY A 306 29.19 -21.62 -14.75
N ARG A 307 28.69 -21.03 -13.67
CA ARG A 307 28.37 -21.72 -12.40
C ARG A 307 27.09 -22.54 -12.47
N ILE A 308 26.18 -22.20 -13.40
CA ILE A 308 24.87 -22.83 -13.55
C ILE A 308 24.63 -23.14 -15.03
N LYS A 309 24.26 -24.38 -15.35
CA LYS A 309 23.81 -24.74 -16.71
C LYS A 309 22.37 -24.27 -16.92
N GLN A 310 22.12 -23.51 -17.98
CA GLN A 310 20.79 -22.95 -18.29
C GLN A 310 19.71 -24.02 -18.50
N GLU A 311 20.06 -25.15 -19.12
CA GLU A 311 19.15 -26.29 -19.33
C GLU A 311 18.67 -26.87 -18.00
N ILE A 312 19.60 -27.09 -17.06
CA ILE A 312 19.27 -27.59 -15.72
C ILE A 312 18.38 -26.60 -14.98
N LEU A 313 18.70 -25.30 -15.05
CA LEU A 313 17.91 -24.26 -14.39
C LEU A 313 16.47 -24.23 -14.91
N THR A 314 16.29 -24.30 -16.22
CA THR A 314 14.97 -24.30 -16.88
C THR A 314 14.17 -25.56 -16.54
N ALA A 315 14.83 -26.72 -16.51
CA ALA A 315 14.21 -27.98 -16.11
C ALA A 315 13.75 -27.97 -14.64
N LEU A 316 14.57 -27.46 -13.72
CA LEU A 316 14.24 -27.35 -12.30
C LEU A 316 13.08 -26.36 -12.07
N GLU A 317 13.08 -25.23 -12.77
CA GLU A 317 11.97 -24.26 -12.74
C GLU A 317 10.66 -24.89 -13.20
N ALA A 318 10.66 -25.54 -14.37
CA ALA A 318 9.49 -26.21 -14.92
C ALA A 318 8.98 -27.31 -13.97
N ASN A 319 9.90 -28.06 -13.35
CA ASN A 319 9.59 -29.08 -12.36
C ASN A 319 8.92 -28.49 -11.11
N ALA A 320 9.45 -27.39 -10.56
CA ALA A 320 8.90 -26.73 -9.39
C ALA A 320 7.48 -26.18 -9.65
N LEU A 321 7.28 -25.49 -10.80
CA LEU A 321 5.96 -24.99 -11.20
C LEU A 321 4.96 -26.11 -11.43
N ARG A 322 5.38 -27.19 -12.11
CA ARG A 322 4.53 -28.36 -12.33
C ARG A 322 4.12 -28.98 -11.00
N ALA A 323 5.06 -29.25 -10.09
CA ALA A 323 4.77 -29.88 -8.81
C ALA A 323 3.76 -29.06 -7.98
N LEU A 324 3.92 -27.74 -7.90
CA LEU A 324 2.95 -26.85 -7.24
C LEU A 324 1.55 -26.95 -7.85
N ARG A 325 1.45 -26.96 -9.18
CA ARG A 325 0.16 -27.06 -9.89
C ARG A 325 -0.49 -28.43 -9.74
N GLU A 326 0.30 -29.50 -9.74
CA GLU A 326 -0.18 -30.87 -9.55
C GLU A 326 -0.62 -31.10 -8.10
N PHE A 327 0.11 -30.55 -7.13
CA PHE A 327 -0.28 -30.53 -5.73
C PHE A 327 -1.64 -29.85 -5.53
N ASP A 328 -1.81 -28.68 -6.15
CA ASP A 328 -3.06 -27.91 -6.10
C ASP A 328 -4.27 -28.68 -6.68
N ARG A 329 -4.02 -29.63 -7.59
CA ARG A 329 -5.01 -30.53 -8.20
C ARG A 329 -5.19 -31.84 -7.41
N GLY A 330 -4.45 -32.05 -6.32
CA GLY A 330 -4.45 -33.30 -5.55
C GLY A 330 -3.73 -34.46 -6.22
N ARG A 331 -2.81 -34.19 -7.16
CA ARG A 331 -2.06 -35.19 -7.94
C ARG A 331 -0.58 -35.28 -7.58
N GLU A 332 -0.13 -34.58 -6.54
CA GLU A 332 1.23 -34.64 -6.00
C GLU A 332 1.18 -34.53 -4.48
N THR A 333 2.14 -35.14 -3.77
CA THR A 333 2.21 -35.07 -2.30
C THR A 333 2.91 -33.79 -1.82
N THR A 334 2.75 -33.45 -0.54
CA THR A 334 3.46 -32.31 0.08
C THR A 334 4.97 -32.51 -0.07
N GLU A 335 5.48 -33.69 0.27
CA GLU A 335 6.91 -34.01 0.29
C GLU A 335 7.55 -33.81 -1.08
N ARG A 336 6.97 -34.41 -2.13
CA ARG A 336 7.49 -34.32 -3.50
C ARG A 336 7.44 -32.88 -4.05
N THR A 337 6.41 -32.13 -3.65
CA THR A 337 6.28 -30.71 -4.02
C THR A 337 7.35 -29.86 -3.34
N VAL A 338 7.55 -30.06 -2.04
CA VAL A 338 8.60 -29.39 -1.26
C VAL A 338 9.97 -29.68 -1.85
N GLU A 339 10.28 -30.94 -2.15
CA GLU A 339 11.55 -31.33 -2.78
C GLU A 339 11.78 -30.65 -4.13
N ALA A 340 10.77 -30.61 -5.00
CA ALA A 340 10.86 -29.96 -6.30
C ALA A 340 11.15 -28.45 -6.18
N VAL A 341 10.49 -27.76 -5.26
CA VAL A 341 10.69 -26.32 -5.01
C VAL A 341 12.05 -26.05 -4.36
N LEU A 342 12.47 -26.89 -3.40
CA LEU A 342 13.77 -26.76 -2.73
C LEU A 342 14.93 -27.01 -3.69
N ALA A 343 14.80 -27.97 -4.62
CA ALA A 343 15.82 -28.23 -5.64
C ALA A 343 16.10 -26.99 -6.50
N TYR A 344 15.04 -26.29 -6.95
CA TYR A 344 15.20 -25.03 -7.67
C TYR A 344 15.72 -23.90 -6.77
N SER A 345 15.20 -23.80 -5.55
CA SER A 345 15.58 -22.76 -4.58
C SER A 345 17.03 -22.87 -4.14
N LYS A 346 17.61 -24.08 -4.07
CA LYS A 346 19.02 -24.31 -3.79
C LYS A 346 19.90 -23.62 -4.84
N VAL A 347 19.59 -23.80 -6.12
CA VAL A 347 20.32 -23.14 -7.22
C VAL A 347 20.20 -21.62 -7.12
N PHE A 348 18.99 -21.11 -6.84
CA PHE A 348 18.78 -19.68 -6.64
C PHE A 348 19.58 -19.13 -5.46
N LEU A 349 19.60 -19.84 -4.32
CA LEU A 349 20.34 -19.44 -3.12
C LEU A 349 21.85 -19.42 -3.37
N SER A 350 22.40 -20.48 -3.97
CA SER A 350 23.83 -20.56 -4.33
C SER A 350 24.28 -19.56 -5.40
N ALA A 351 23.37 -18.93 -6.14
CA ALA A 351 23.72 -17.90 -7.12
C ALA A 351 24.14 -16.55 -6.49
N ASP A 352 24.02 -16.40 -5.17
CA ASP A 352 24.41 -15.21 -4.41
C ASP A 352 25.75 -15.38 -3.75
N SER A 353 26.73 -14.70 -4.33
CA SER A 353 28.12 -14.68 -3.87
C SER A 353 28.30 -14.03 -2.51
N GLY A 354 27.28 -13.36 -1.95
CA GLY A 354 27.35 -12.72 -0.65
C GLY A 354 27.03 -13.62 0.54
N LYS A 355 26.65 -14.89 0.31
CA LYS A 355 26.26 -15.84 1.38
C LYS A 355 27.15 -17.07 1.42
N THR A 356 27.50 -17.49 2.63
CA THR A 356 28.19 -18.75 2.90
C THR A 356 27.29 -19.95 2.66
N GLU A 357 27.89 -21.13 2.51
CA GLU A 357 27.15 -22.39 2.36
C GLU A 357 26.24 -22.66 3.57
N THR A 358 26.75 -22.47 4.79
CA THR A 358 25.97 -22.62 6.03
C THR A 358 24.76 -21.67 6.10
N GLU A 359 24.90 -20.42 5.63
CA GLU A 359 23.76 -19.49 5.54
C GLU A 359 22.72 -19.93 4.51
N ASN A 360 23.16 -20.53 3.41
CA ASN A 360 22.27 -21.07 2.38
C ASN A 360 21.53 -22.32 2.88
N GLU A 361 22.20 -23.20 3.62
CA GLU A 361 21.57 -24.37 4.25
C GLU A 361 20.50 -23.96 5.27
N ARG A 362 20.81 -22.98 6.14
CA ARG A 362 19.83 -22.42 7.08
C ARG A 362 18.63 -21.83 6.34
N ALA A 363 18.87 -21.07 5.26
CA ALA A 363 17.79 -20.50 4.46
C ALA A 363 16.92 -21.57 3.78
N LEU A 364 17.51 -22.69 3.33
CA LEU A 364 16.79 -23.83 2.77
C LEU A 364 15.92 -24.52 3.82
N LEU A 365 16.43 -24.71 5.05
CA LEU A 365 15.67 -25.30 6.14
C LEU A 365 14.48 -24.39 6.54
N GLU A 366 14.70 -23.08 6.66
CA GLU A 366 13.61 -22.13 6.89
C GLU A 366 12.56 -22.16 5.76
N LEU A 367 13.01 -22.27 4.51
CA LEU A 367 12.12 -22.36 3.36
C LEU A 367 11.30 -23.66 3.38
N ARG A 368 11.92 -24.79 3.71
CA ARG A 368 11.24 -26.09 3.87
C ARG A 368 10.08 -25.97 4.86
N ASN A 369 10.35 -25.49 6.07
CA ASN A 369 9.32 -25.37 7.13
C ASN A 369 8.14 -24.48 6.68
N ARG A 370 8.44 -23.38 5.96
CA ARG A 370 7.39 -22.50 5.43
C ARG A 370 6.59 -23.14 4.30
N LEU A 371 7.24 -23.91 3.42
CA LEU A 371 6.58 -24.65 2.35
C LEU A 371 5.65 -25.72 2.90
N GLU A 372 6.14 -26.54 3.83
CA GLU A 372 5.35 -27.59 4.48
C GLU A 372 4.12 -26.97 5.14
N LYS A 373 4.30 -25.93 5.98
CA LYS A 373 3.18 -25.22 6.60
C LYS A 373 2.13 -24.75 5.59
N VAL A 374 2.54 -24.02 4.55
CA VAL A 374 1.56 -23.43 3.61
C VAL A 374 0.88 -24.50 2.76
N LEU A 375 1.60 -25.55 2.36
CA LEU A 375 1.05 -26.64 1.55
C LEU A 375 0.11 -27.54 2.36
N ASP A 376 0.38 -27.76 3.65
CA ASP A 376 -0.48 -28.56 4.51
C ASP A 376 -1.77 -27.82 4.88
N GLU A 377 -1.67 -26.53 5.24
CA GLU A 377 -2.81 -25.72 5.67
C GLU A 377 -3.66 -25.20 4.49
N LYS A 378 -3.11 -25.17 3.26
CA LYS A 378 -3.80 -24.79 2.01
C LYS A 378 -4.67 -23.53 2.11
N PRO A 379 -4.19 -22.41 2.69
CA PRO A 379 -5.06 -21.27 3.01
C PRO A 379 -5.74 -20.63 1.79
N TRP A 380 -5.19 -20.81 0.58
CA TRP A 380 -5.82 -20.31 -0.65
C TRP A 380 -7.05 -21.12 -1.09
N LYS A 381 -7.17 -22.38 -0.66
CA LYS A 381 -8.35 -23.22 -0.93
C LYS A 381 -9.53 -22.82 -0.06
N GLU A 382 -9.25 -22.44 1.19
CA GLU A 382 -10.27 -21.96 2.13
C GLU A 382 -10.75 -20.52 1.80
N CYS A 383 -9.93 -19.75 1.09
CA CYS A 383 -10.28 -18.38 0.73
C CYS A 383 -11.34 -18.31 -0.37
N VAL A 384 -12.47 -17.68 -0.06
CA VAL A 384 -13.60 -17.55 -0.99
C VAL A 384 -13.54 -16.33 -1.93
N CYS A 385 -12.46 -15.54 -1.91
CA CYS A 385 -12.33 -14.33 -2.73
C CYS A 385 -12.17 -14.68 -4.22
N SER A 386 -12.57 -13.76 -5.12
CA SER A 386 -12.53 -14.03 -6.58
C SER A 386 -11.12 -14.31 -7.09
N VAL A 387 -10.09 -13.70 -6.50
CA VAL A 387 -8.69 -13.96 -6.85
C VAL A 387 -8.32 -15.41 -6.54
N CYS A 388 -8.43 -15.85 -5.28
CA CYS A 388 -8.05 -17.20 -4.87
C CYS A 388 -8.86 -18.26 -5.60
N LYS A 389 -10.18 -18.05 -5.78
CA LYS A 389 -11.02 -18.94 -6.59
C LYS A 389 -10.60 -19.03 -8.05
N ALA A 390 -10.19 -17.93 -8.66
CA ALA A 390 -9.88 -17.90 -10.09
C ALA A 390 -8.49 -18.46 -10.41
N ILE A 391 -7.48 -18.17 -9.59
CA ILE A 391 -6.09 -18.51 -9.91
C ILE A 391 -5.49 -19.60 -9.02
N SER A 392 -6.22 -20.02 -7.97
CA SER A 392 -5.82 -21.10 -7.06
C SER A 392 -4.40 -20.88 -6.52
N ILE A 393 -3.54 -21.91 -6.47
CA ILE A 393 -2.17 -21.82 -5.94
C ILE A 393 -1.32 -20.72 -6.60
N GLU A 394 -1.66 -20.27 -7.80
CA GLU A 394 -0.90 -19.19 -8.49
C GLU A 394 -0.89 -17.89 -7.66
N VAL A 395 -1.86 -17.67 -6.76
CA VAL A 395 -1.84 -16.53 -5.83
C VAL A 395 -0.66 -16.60 -4.86
N LEU A 396 -0.23 -17.80 -4.49
CA LEU A 396 0.89 -18.04 -3.59
C LEU A 396 2.23 -18.12 -4.30
N ILE A 397 2.28 -18.24 -5.62
CA ILE A 397 3.56 -18.25 -6.34
C ILE A 397 4.08 -16.80 -6.41
N PHE A 398 5.24 -16.55 -5.80
CA PHE A 398 5.93 -15.27 -5.91
C PHE A 398 6.74 -15.26 -7.22
N ARG A 399 6.11 -14.74 -8.28
CA ARG A 399 6.65 -14.70 -9.64
C ARG A 399 5.86 -13.73 -10.52
N GLY A 400 6.54 -12.79 -11.15
CA GLY A 400 5.91 -11.82 -12.05
C GLY A 400 4.95 -10.84 -11.36
N ASN A 401 4.64 -9.74 -12.03
CA ASN A 401 3.84 -8.67 -11.44
C ASN A 401 2.35 -9.04 -11.31
N ASN A 402 1.79 -9.79 -12.25
CA ASN A 402 0.35 -10.11 -12.26
C ASN A 402 -0.09 -10.99 -11.09
N ARG A 403 0.73 -11.99 -10.68
CA ARG A 403 0.46 -12.80 -9.47
C ARG A 403 0.62 -11.98 -8.21
N ASN A 404 1.77 -11.31 -8.09
CA ASN A 404 2.11 -10.54 -6.89
C ASN A 404 1.09 -9.42 -6.62
N ARG A 405 0.62 -8.74 -7.67
CA ARG A 405 -0.43 -7.71 -7.55
C ARG A 405 -1.79 -8.29 -7.16
N ARG A 406 -2.20 -9.43 -7.75
CA ARG A 406 -3.43 -10.13 -7.35
C ARG A 406 -3.39 -10.60 -5.89
N ARG A 407 -2.24 -11.11 -5.43
CA ARG A 407 -2.01 -11.39 -4.00
C ARG A 407 -2.15 -10.12 -3.16
N GLY A 408 -1.62 -8.98 -3.63
CA GLY A 408 -1.85 -7.68 -3.02
C GLY A 408 -3.34 -7.30 -2.94
N PHE A 409 -4.12 -7.58 -3.98
CA PHE A 409 -5.57 -7.33 -3.99
C PHE A 409 -6.30 -8.22 -2.98
N HIS A 410 -5.92 -9.50 -2.89
CA HIS A 410 -6.38 -10.39 -1.84
C HIS A 410 -6.06 -9.84 -0.44
N ASN A 411 -4.82 -9.39 -0.22
CA ASN A 411 -4.42 -8.80 1.06
C ASN A 411 -5.24 -7.54 1.41
N LEU A 412 -5.58 -6.70 0.42
CA LEU A 412 -6.48 -5.55 0.62
C LEU A 412 -7.87 -6.00 1.09
N ALA A 413 -8.43 -7.05 0.48
CA ALA A 413 -9.73 -7.58 0.86
C ALA A 413 -9.75 -8.14 2.30
N VAL A 414 -8.74 -8.94 2.67
CA VAL A 414 -8.57 -9.45 4.04
C VAL A 414 -8.41 -8.31 5.04
N PHE A 415 -7.57 -7.33 4.71
CA PHE A 415 -7.34 -6.17 5.58
C PHE A 415 -8.60 -5.32 5.77
N HIS A 416 -9.38 -5.07 4.71
CA HIS A 416 -10.65 -4.34 4.82
C HIS A 416 -11.67 -5.04 5.71
N GLN A 417 -11.75 -6.38 5.61
CA GLN A 417 -12.61 -7.18 6.49
C GLN A 417 -12.17 -7.07 7.95
N HIS A 418 -10.86 -7.16 8.22
CA HIS A 418 -10.31 -6.99 9.56
C HIS A 418 -10.61 -5.60 10.16
N VAL A 419 -10.42 -4.53 9.38
CA VAL A 419 -10.77 -3.16 9.82
C VAL A 419 -12.26 -3.05 10.15
N LYS A 420 -13.12 -3.69 9.35
CA LYS A 420 -14.57 -3.70 9.60
C LYS A 420 -14.96 -4.50 10.84
N SER A 421 -14.29 -5.61 11.16
CA SER A 421 -14.62 -6.41 12.35
C SER A 421 -14.36 -5.60 13.62
N ILE A 422 -13.22 -4.91 13.69
CA ILE A 422 -12.85 -4.03 14.81
C ILE A 422 -13.88 -2.92 15.06
N LEU A 423 -14.54 -2.43 14.01
CA LEU A 423 -15.59 -1.42 14.16
C LEU A 423 -16.93 -1.98 14.63
N ARG A 424 -17.21 -3.26 14.37
CA ARG A 424 -18.43 -3.95 14.79
C ARG A 424 -18.37 -4.46 16.22
N GLU A 425 -17.17 -4.78 16.71
CA GLU A 425 -16.91 -5.23 18.09
C GLU A 425 -16.97 -4.08 19.13
N LYS A 426 -17.39 -2.87 18.73
CA LYS A 426 -17.65 -1.80 19.68
C LYS A 426 -18.95 -2.10 20.45
N PRO A 427 -18.91 -2.20 21.78
CA PRO A 427 -20.11 -2.33 22.61
C PRO A 427 -21.01 -1.09 22.51
#